data_AF-A0A7S2RBU7-F1
#
_entry.id   AF-A0A7S2RBU7-F1
#
_cell.length_a   1.000
_cell.length_b   1.000
_cell.length_c   1.000
_cell.angle_alpha   90.00
_cell.angle_beta   90.00
_cell.angle_gamma   90.00
#
_symmetry.space_group_name_H-M   'P 1'
#
loop_
_entity.id
_entity.type
_entity.pdbx_description
1 polymer ?
#
loop_
_entity_poly.entity_id
_entity_poly.type
_entity_poly.pdbx_seq_one_letter_code
_entity_poly.pdbx_strand_id
1 'polypeptide(L)'
;VCCNIDLIDNLRNCTEDEARRIVINGGELRYNTIRDLKFLPLKVHWNKKFTANVFSLKAVAFIPRARITMDTSCEHAIAINLQDGKDIKFAECSDGLYYYNINNFNTITCQ
;
A
#
# COMPACT_ATOMS: atom_id res chain seq x y z
N VAL A 1 -5.17 4.36 -0.25
CA VAL A 1 -6.23 4.13 0.75
C VAL A 1 -5.97 2.79 1.40
N CYS A 2 -6.08 2.70 2.72
CA CYS A 2 -5.95 1.46 3.49
C CYS A 2 -7.21 1.24 4.35
N CYS A 3 -7.70 0.01 4.43
CA CYS A 3 -8.81 -0.39 5.29
C CYS A 3 -8.39 -1.28 6.46
N ASN A 4 -7.33 -2.09 6.28
CA ASN A 4 -6.80 -2.97 7.33
C ASN A 4 -6.02 -2.14 8.38
N ILE A 5 -6.44 -2.21 9.65
CA ILE A 5 -5.84 -1.50 10.78
C ILE A 5 -4.46 -2.04 11.19
N ASP A 6 -4.19 -3.32 10.95
CA ASP A 6 -2.95 -3.96 11.38
C ASP A 6 -1.75 -3.48 10.56
N LEU A 7 -1.99 -3.01 9.34
CA LEU A 7 -0.97 -2.55 8.38
C LEU A 7 -0.59 -1.07 8.55
N ILE A 8 -1.21 -0.35 9.48
CA ILE A 8 -1.10 1.11 9.61
C ILE A 8 -0.83 1.55 11.04
N ASP A 9 -0.19 2.70 11.18
CA ASP A 9 0.10 3.32 12.48
C ASP A 9 0.08 4.85 12.42
N ASN A 10 0.35 5.51 13.55
CA ASN A 10 0.41 6.97 13.68
C ASN A 10 -0.86 7.69 13.15
N LEU A 11 -1.98 7.52 13.87
CA LEU A 11 -3.24 8.24 13.58
C LEU A 11 -3.02 9.76 13.70
N ARG A 12 -3.32 10.47 12.60
CA ARG A 12 -3.70 11.89 12.68
C ARG A 12 -4.90 12.21 11.79
N ASN A 13 -5.57 13.31 12.12
CA ASN A 13 -6.56 13.93 11.25
C ASN A 13 -5.87 14.58 10.02
N CYS A 14 -6.61 14.69 8.91
CA CYS A 14 -6.20 15.47 7.75
C CYS A 14 -6.26 16.99 8.07
N THR A 15 -5.42 17.78 7.41
CA THR A 15 -5.72 19.21 7.18
C THR A 15 -6.85 19.36 6.15
N GLU A 16 -7.34 20.60 5.93
CA GLU A 16 -8.37 20.86 4.91
C GLU A 16 -7.91 20.46 3.50
N ASP A 17 -6.67 20.82 3.12
CA ASP A 17 -6.07 20.47 1.82
C ASP A 17 -5.80 18.97 1.63
N GLU A 18 -5.73 18.21 2.72
CA GLU A 18 -5.53 16.75 2.73
C GLU A 18 -6.84 15.98 2.77
N ALA A 19 -7.95 16.61 3.20
CA ALA A 19 -9.24 15.97 3.21
C ALA A 19 -9.65 15.59 1.78
N ARG A 20 -10.17 14.37 1.60
CA ARG A 20 -10.62 13.89 0.29
C ARG A 20 -12.07 13.42 0.38
N ARG A 21 -12.86 13.87 -0.59
CA ARG A 21 -14.22 13.40 -0.87
C ARG A 21 -14.19 12.73 -2.24
N ILE A 22 -14.55 11.46 -2.31
CA ILE A 22 -14.74 10.74 -3.57
C ILE A 22 -16.22 10.37 -3.68
N VAL A 23 -16.84 10.74 -4.80
CA VAL A 23 -18.20 10.32 -5.15
C VAL A 23 -18.07 9.13 -6.09
N ILE A 24 -18.78 8.06 -5.78
CA ILE A 24 -18.84 6.81 -6.55
C ILE A 24 -20.31 6.40 -6.74
N ASN A 25 -20.58 5.43 -7.60
CA ASN A 25 -21.93 4.92 -7.83
C ASN A 25 -22.62 4.40 -6.55
N GLY A 26 -21.83 3.91 -5.57
CA GLY A 26 -22.29 3.49 -4.24
C GLY A 26 -22.41 4.62 -3.20
N GLY A 27 -22.38 5.89 -3.61
CA GLY A 27 -22.49 7.06 -2.74
C GLY A 27 -21.15 7.76 -2.47
N GLU A 28 -20.97 8.26 -1.25
CA GLU A 28 -19.85 9.15 -0.90
C GLU A 28 -18.86 8.53 0.09
N LEU A 29 -17.58 8.75 -0.18
CA LEU A 29 -16.47 8.34 0.66
C LEU A 29 -15.67 9.57 1.09
N ARG A 30 -15.58 9.80 2.41
CA ARG A 30 -14.74 10.84 3.03
C ARG A 30 -13.49 10.24 3.65
N TYR A 31 -12.37 10.93 3.53
CA TYR A 31 -11.09 10.59 4.13
C TYR A 31 -10.59 11.75 4.96
N ASN A 32 -10.81 11.65 6.27
CA ASN A 32 -10.50 12.71 7.24
C ASN A 32 -9.32 12.33 8.15
N THR A 33 -8.69 11.17 7.92
CA THR A 33 -7.50 10.73 8.67
C THR A 33 -6.43 10.16 7.74
N ILE A 34 -5.19 10.32 8.15
CA ILE A 34 -3.99 9.76 7.54
C ILE A 34 -3.31 8.82 8.55
N ARG A 35 -2.51 7.89 8.02
CA ARG A 35 -1.68 6.93 8.74
C ARG A 35 -0.35 6.77 8.03
N ASP A 36 0.64 6.28 8.76
CA ASP A 36 1.82 5.66 8.18
C ASP A 36 1.53 4.19 7.86
N LEU A 37 1.95 3.71 6.69
CA LEU A 37 1.87 2.29 6.35
C LEU A 37 3.10 1.57 6.91
N LYS A 38 2.90 0.42 7.59
CA LYS A 38 4.00 -0.27 8.29
C LYS A 38 5.03 -0.93 7.35
N PHE A 39 4.61 -1.32 6.14
CA PHE A 39 5.47 -2.11 5.24
C PHE A 39 6.14 -1.29 4.12
N LEU A 40 5.58 -0.17 3.67
CA LEU A 40 6.22 0.80 2.76
C LEU A 40 6.29 2.18 3.43
N PRO A 41 7.31 3.01 3.16
CA PRO A 41 7.42 4.38 3.68
C PRO A 41 6.43 5.34 2.98
N LEU A 42 5.13 5.11 3.16
CA LEU A 42 4.04 5.84 2.54
C LEU A 42 2.99 6.25 3.58
N LYS A 43 2.51 7.49 3.45
CA LYS A 43 1.31 7.95 4.15
C LYS A 43 0.06 7.57 3.38
N VAL A 44 -0.96 7.06 4.07
CA VAL A 44 -2.19 6.56 3.47
C VAL A 44 -3.43 7.10 4.18
N HIS A 45 -4.45 7.47 3.42
CA HIS A 45 -5.79 7.69 3.97
C HIS A 45 -6.36 6.38 4.49
N TRP A 46 -6.85 6.38 5.73
CA TRP A 46 -7.55 5.24 6.33
C TRP A 46 -9.06 5.37 6.22
N ASN A 47 -9.74 4.28 5.84
CA ASN A 47 -11.19 4.18 5.86
C ASN A 47 -11.64 2.71 6.02
N LYS A 48 -12.22 2.38 7.19
CA LYS A 48 -12.70 1.02 7.50
C LYS A 48 -13.89 0.53 6.65
N LYS A 49 -14.51 1.40 5.83
CA LYS A 49 -15.61 1.01 4.92
C LYS A 49 -15.12 0.42 3.59
N PHE A 50 -13.80 0.43 3.34
CA PHE A 50 -13.22 -0.16 2.13
C PHE A 50 -13.00 -1.66 2.26
N THR A 51 -13.21 -2.38 1.16
CA THR A 51 -12.96 -3.83 1.06
C THR A 51 -11.51 -4.17 0.68
N ALA A 52 -10.77 -3.25 0.06
CA ALA A 52 -9.40 -3.48 -0.40
C ALA A 52 -8.48 -2.28 -0.12
N ASN A 53 -7.19 -2.58 0.06
CA ASN A 53 -6.13 -1.58 0.10
C ASN A 53 -5.73 -1.21 -1.34
N VAL A 54 -5.70 0.09 -1.64
CA VAL A 54 -5.35 0.60 -2.98
C VAL A 54 -4.22 1.61 -2.84
N PHE A 55 -3.08 1.30 -3.46
CA PHE A 55 -1.88 2.14 -3.43
C PHE A 55 -1.62 2.73 -4.83
N SER A 56 -1.19 4.00 -4.88
CA SER A 56 -0.81 4.62 -6.14
C SER A 56 0.59 4.15 -6.52
N LEU A 57 0.74 3.51 -7.68
CA LEU A 57 2.05 3.10 -8.20
C LEU A 57 3.01 4.30 -8.34
N LYS A 58 2.47 5.49 -8.68
CA LYS A 58 3.23 6.74 -8.67
C LYS A 58 3.77 7.09 -7.28
N ALA A 59 2.96 6.91 -6.21
CA ALA A 59 3.43 7.19 -4.86
C ALA A 59 4.57 6.23 -4.46
N VAL A 60 4.49 4.95 -4.83
CA VAL A 60 5.57 3.98 -4.64
C VAL A 60 6.82 4.38 -5.43
N ALA A 61 6.69 4.75 -6.71
CA ALA A 61 7.81 5.12 -7.59
C ALA A 61 8.54 6.41 -7.16
N PHE A 62 7.90 7.24 -6.33
CA PHE A 62 8.49 8.47 -5.78
C PHE A 62 9.16 8.26 -4.41
N ILE A 63 9.14 7.04 -3.86
CA ILE A 63 9.96 6.70 -2.68
C ILE A 63 11.44 6.82 -3.07
N PRO A 64 12.28 7.54 -2.29
CA PRO A 64 13.70 7.72 -2.62
C PRO A 64 14.43 6.39 -2.86
N ARG A 65 15.05 6.27 -4.04
CA ARG A 65 15.79 5.08 -4.51
C ARG A 65 14.97 3.77 -4.55
N ALA A 66 13.64 3.83 -4.51
CA ALA A 66 12.83 2.65 -4.80
C ALA A 66 12.92 2.26 -6.28
N ARG A 67 12.98 0.97 -6.55
CA ARG A 67 12.89 0.40 -7.91
C ARG A 67 11.67 -0.50 -7.99
N ILE A 68 10.84 -0.31 -9.01
CA ILE A 68 9.70 -1.18 -9.31
C ILE A 68 10.05 -1.98 -10.56
N THR A 69 9.91 -3.31 -10.51
CA THR A 69 10.12 -4.19 -11.67
C THR A 69 8.99 -5.20 -11.80
N MET A 70 8.69 -5.57 -13.04
CA MET A 70 7.81 -6.68 -13.39
C MET A 70 8.39 -7.31 -14.65
N ASP A 71 8.97 -8.50 -14.51
CA ASP A 71 9.55 -9.27 -15.60
C ASP A 71 8.83 -10.62 -15.71
N THR A 72 7.81 -10.64 -16.55
CA THR A 72 6.95 -11.81 -16.77
C THR A 72 7.68 -12.97 -17.46
N SER A 73 8.92 -12.77 -17.96
CA SER A 73 9.75 -13.88 -18.43
C SER A 73 10.39 -14.68 -17.28
N CYS A 74 10.51 -14.05 -16.10
CA CYS A 74 11.06 -14.67 -14.89
C CYS A 74 9.96 -15.09 -13.91
N GLU A 75 9.07 -14.16 -13.53
CA GLU A 75 7.96 -14.41 -12.60
C GLU A 75 6.81 -13.43 -12.86
N HIS A 76 5.58 -13.91 -12.82
CA HIS A 76 4.39 -13.06 -12.81
C HIS A 76 4.22 -12.40 -11.43
N ALA A 77 5.02 -11.37 -11.18
CA ALA A 77 5.01 -10.61 -9.94
C ALA A 77 5.45 -9.15 -10.14
N ILE A 78 4.91 -8.25 -9.31
CA ILE A 78 5.40 -6.86 -9.19
C ILE A 78 6.33 -6.81 -7.98
N ALA A 79 7.61 -6.59 -8.22
CA ALA A 79 8.62 -6.42 -7.19
C ALA A 79 8.91 -4.93 -6.94
N ILE A 80 9.04 -4.57 -5.67
CA ILE A 80 9.50 -3.25 -5.21
C ILE A 80 10.76 -3.48 -4.38
N ASN A 81 11.90 -3.01 -4.86
CA ASN A 81 13.16 -3.00 -4.10
C ASN A 81 13.31 -1.64 -3.42
N LEU A 82 13.57 -1.62 -2.12
CA LEU A 82 13.82 -0.42 -1.33
C LEU A 82 15.30 -0.27 -0.96
N GLN A 83 15.71 0.94 -0.58
CA GLN A 83 17.12 1.27 -0.29
C GLN A 83 17.70 0.50 0.91
N ASP A 84 16.86 0.14 1.88
CA ASP A 84 17.19 -0.63 3.09
C ASP A 84 17.40 -2.13 2.81
N GLY A 85 17.39 -2.56 1.54
CA GLY A 85 17.46 -3.96 1.14
C GLY A 85 16.14 -4.71 1.31
N LYS A 86 15.05 -4.00 1.65
CA LYS A 86 13.73 -4.59 1.81
C LYS A 86 13.04 -4.76 0.46
N ASP A 87 12.79 -6.03 0.12
CA ASP A 87 12.06 -6.39 -1.08
C ASP A 87 10.60 -6.74 -0.77
N ILE A 88 9.68 -6.14 -1.53
CA ILE A 88 8.24 -6.32 -1.39
C ILE A 88 7.73 -6.86 -2.72
N LYS A 89 7.30 -8.13 -2.71
CA LYS A 89 6.75 -8.81 -3.90
C LYS A 89 5.24 -8.94 -3.79
N PHE A 90 4.54 -8.39 -4.78
CA PHE A 90 3.14 -8.69 -5.04
C PHE A 90 3.08 -9.83 -6.07
N ALA A 91 2.68 -11.02 -5.64
CA ALA A 91 2.57 -12.19 -6.51
C ALA A 91 1.20 -12.24 -7.20
N GLU A 92 1.15 -12.79 -8.41
CA GLU A 92 -0.10 -13.11 -9.08
C GLU A 92 -0.89 -14.19 -8.33
N CYS A 93 -2.20 -13.99 -8.21
CA CYS A 93 -3.18 -14.97 -7.77
C CYS A 93 -4.03 -15.40 -8.99
N SER A 94 -5.08 -16.21 -8.78
CA SER A 94 -6.02 -16.49 -9.87
C SER A 94 -6.58 -15.19 -10.46
N ASP A 95 -6.91 -15.25 -11.75
CA ASP A 95 -7.63 -14.18 -12.46
C ASP A 95 -6.85 -12.85 -12.60
N GLY A 96 -5.51 -12.89 -12.55
CA GLY A 96 -4.64 -11.75 -12.85
C GLY A 96 -4.53 -10.70 -11.74
N LEU A 97 -4.94 -11.05 -10.52
CA LEU A 97 -4.87 -10.16 -9.36
C LEU A 97 -3.52 -10.29 -8.63
N TYR A 98 -2.83 -9.18 -8.41
CA TYR A 98 -1.55 -9.14 -7.72
C TYR A 98 -1.73 -8.74 -6.25
N TYR A 99 -1.20 -9.55 -5.32
CA TYR A 99 -1.35 -9.31 -3.87
C TYR A 99 -0.04 -9.45 -3.10
N TYR A 100 0.10 -8.66 -2.04
CA TYR A 100 1.19 -8.79 -1.08
C TYR A 100 0.73 -9.65 0.11
N ASN A 101 1.43 -10.75 0.38
CA ASN A 101 1.18 -11.56 1.57
C ASN A 101 1.68 -10.84 2.82
N ILE A 102 0.75 -10.30 3.60
CA ILE A 102 1.06 -9.52 4.81
C ILE A 102 1.72 -10.34 5.92
N ASN A 103 1.65 -11.67 5.89
CA ASN A 103 2.36 -12.52 6.86
C ASN A 103 3.88 -12.44 6.68
N ASN A 104 4.36 -12.12 5.48
CA ASN A 104 5.79 -11.93 5.19
C ASN A 104 6.36 -10.69 5.92
N PHE A 105 5.50 -9.78 6.43
CA PHE A 105 5.92 -8.65 7.25
C PHE A 105 6.24 -9.06 8.71
N ASN A 106 5.68 -10.18 9.20
CA ASN A 106 5.85 -10.64 10.58
C ASN A 106 7.10 -11.52 10.76
N THR A 107 7.72 -11.99 9.69
CA THR A 107 9.02 -12.69 9.73
C THR A 107 10.16 -11.70 9.95
N ILE A 108 10.47 -11.44 11.23
CA ILE A 108 11.76 -10.89 11.64
C ILE A 108 12.82 -11.98 11.43
N THR A 109 13.42 -12.04 10.25
CA THR A 109 14.69 -12.74 10.05
C THR A 109 15.83 -11.83 10.48
N CYS A 110 16.18 -11.88 11.77
CA CYS A 110 17.55 -11.60 12.17
C CYS A 110 18.44 -12.73 11.65
N GLN A 111 19.49 -12.36 10.91
CA GLN A 111 20.74 -13.12 10.80
C GLN A 111 21.83 -12.31 11.48
#